data_AF-A0A329LGU1-F1
#
_entry.id   AF-A0A329LGU1-F1
#
_cell.length_a   1.000
_cell.length_b   1.000
_cell.length_c   1.000
_cell.angle_alpha   90.00
_cell.angle_beta   90.00
_cell.angle_gamma   90.00
#
_symmetry.space_group_name_H-M   'P 1'
#
loop_
_entity.id
_entity.type
_entity.pdbx_description
1 polymer ?
#
loop_
_entity_poly.entity_id
_entity_poly.type
_entity_poly.pdbx_seq_one_letter_code
_entity_poly.pdbx_strand_id
1 'polypeptide(L)'
;MEQIRRDREGGNVIRCDVAGVRYLIAEVREAAETVRAYGFSPENAVSDVYVQIPRTLLILVARMESEMRRLIVLDHTYARIIAGSDDPRHNEETPVEFEVDPVHSLVFPLETDPRMRSYRLRNAAEQLGAVVTRMPEVLKSAEARAVMRALGAERDKITDYADELEQALDGSTA
;
A
#
# COMPACT_ATOMS: atom_id res chain seq x y z
N MET A 1 12.88 0.59 -35.27
CA MET A 1 12.59 -0.48 -34.28
C MET A 1 13.57 -0.42 -33.10
N GLU A 2 14.88 -0.34 -33.32
CA GLU A 2 15.90 -0.27 -32.25
C GLU A 2 15.82 1.00 -31.36
N GLN A 3 15.43 2.15 -31.95
CA GLN A 3 15.31 3.44 -31.23
C GLN A 3 14.16 3.43 -30.21
N ILE A 4 13.01 2.84 -30.56
CA ILE A 4 11.84 2.68 -29.66
C ILE A 4 12.16 1.72 -28.52
N ARG A 5 13.04 0.73 -28.77
CA ARG A 5 13.52 -0.19 -27.73
C ARG A 5 14.49 0.50 -26.76
N ARG A 6 15.38 1.37 -27.26
CA ARG A 6 16.28 2.17 -26.41
C ARG A 6 15.56 3.23 -25.58
N ASP A 7 14.52 3.87 -26.10
CA ASP A 7 13.69 4.79 -25.30
C ASP A 7 12.89 4.06 -24.22
N ARG A 8 12.53 2.79 -24.45
CA ARG A 8 11.94 1.90 -23.43
C ARG A 8 12.94 1.39 -22.39
N GLU A 9 14.24 1.44 -22.65
CA GLU A 9 15.28 0.95 -21.73
C GLU A 9 15.98 2.12 -20.97
N GLY A 10 16.03 3.33 -21.56
CA GLY A 10 16.63 4.53 -20.97
C GLY A 10 15.65 5.60 -20.46
N GLY A 11 14.35 5.49 -20.79
CA GLY A 11 13.31 6.42 -20.36
C GLY A 11 12.71 6.06 -18.99
N ASN A 12 11.94 6.96 -18.39
CA ASN A 12 11.06 6.67 -17.24
C ASN A 12 10.05 5.57 -17.62
N VAL A 13 10.47 4.30 -17.59
CA VAL A 13 9.64 3.15 -17.96
C VAL A 13 8.47 3.10 -17.00
N ILE A 14 7.28 3.38 -17.52
CA ILE A 14 6.03 3.19 -16.80
C ILE A 14 5.71 1.70 -16.87
N ARG A 15 5.57 1.05 -15.72
CA ARG A 15 5.22 -0.38 -15.60
C ARG A 15 4.06 -0.51 -14.63
N CYS A 16 3.11 -1.37 -14.99
CA CYS A 16 1.99 -1.76 -14.13
C CYS A 16 1.71 -3.25 -14.32
N ASP A 17 2.14 -4.07 -13.37
CA ASP A 17 1.66 -5.44 -13.18
C ASP A 17 0.42 -5.39 -12.28
N VAL A 18 -0.75 -5.53 -12.89
CA VAL A 18 -2.05 -5.39 -12.19
C VAL A 18 -2.19 -6.41 -11.06
N ALA A 19 -1.77 -7.66 -11.28
CA ALA A 19 -1.88 -8.70 -10.26
C ALA A 19 -0.94 -8.43 -9.09
N GLY A 20 0.31 -8.06 -9.40
CA GLY A 20 1.29 -7.65 -8.38
C GLY A 20 0.82 -6.44 -7.57
N VAL A 21 0.23 -5.43 -8.20
CA VAL A 21 -0.29 -4.24 -7.50
C VAL A 21 -1.48 -4.57 -6.61
N ARG A 22 -2.40 -5.42 -7.06
CA ARG A 22 -3.51 -5.91 -6.22
C ARG A 22 -3.01 -6.60 -4.96
N TYR A 23 -1.99 -7.45 -5.10
CA TYR A 23 -1.38 -8.14 -3.97
C TYR A 23 -0.77 -7.15 -2.96
N LEU A 24 0.00 -6.16 -3.45
CA LEU A 24 0.55 -5.12 -2.57
C LEU A 24 -0.55 -4.29 -1.88
N ILE A 25 -1.66 -4.00 -2.55
CA ILE A 25 -2.81 -3.31 -1.95
C ILE A 25 -3.39 -4.12 -0.79
N ALA A 26 -3.57 -5.43 -0.97
CA ALA A 26 -4.08 -6.30 0.08
C ALA A 26 -3.16 -6.29 1.30
N GLU A 27 -1.84 -6.40 1.11
CA GLU A 27 -0.87 -6.37 2.20
C GLU A 27 -0.87 -5.04 2.97
N VAL A 28 -0.99 -3.90 2.28
CA VAL A 28 -1.09 -2.59 2.96
C VAL A 28 -2.39 -2.47 3.75
N ARG A 29 -3.50 -3.01 3.22
CA ARG A 29 -4.78 -3.04 3.95
C ARG A 29 -4.73 -3.95 5.18
N GLU A 30 -4.07 -5.11 5.09
CA GLU A 30 -3.82 -6.00 6.23
C GLU A 30 -2.95 -5.34 7.31
N ALA A 31 -1.89 -4.64 6.90
CA ALA A 31 -1.08 -3.85 7.82
C ALA A 31 -1.89 -2.73 8.48
N ALA A 32 -2.73 -2.01 7.71
CA ALA A 32 -3.61 -0.98 8.25
C ALA A 32 -4.58 -1.53 9.29
N GLU A 33 -5.17 -2.70 9.03
CA GLU A 33 -6.08 -3.36 9.95
C GLU A 33 -5.35 -3.88 11.20
N THR A 34 -4.13 -4.40 11.05
CA THR A 34 -3.28 -4.81 12.18
C THR A 34 -2.95 -3.62 13.07
N VAL A 35 -2.55 -2.48 12.49
CA VAL A 35 -2.26 -1.26 13.26
C VAL A 35 -3.53 -0.73 13.92
N ARG A 36 -4.69 -0.77 13.25
CA ARG A 36 -5.98 -0.44 13.85
C ARG A 36 -6.35 -1.38 15.00
N ALA A 37 -5.98 -2.65 14.92
CA ALA A 37 -6.32 -3.65 15.93
C ALA A 37 -5.34 -3.69 17.11
N TYR A 38 -4.07 -3.32 16.94
CA TYR A 38 -3.05 -3.46 17.99
C TYR A 38 -2.44 -2.12 18.42
N GLY A 39 -2.64 -1.04 17.65
CA GLY A 39 -2.21 0.31 17.96
C GLY A 39 -3.03 1.02 19.05
N PHE A 40 -4.21 0.49 19.41
CA PHE A 40 -5.05 1.06 20.47
C PHE A 40 -4.44 0.81 21.85
N SER A 41 -4.29 1.88 22.64
CA SER A 41 -3.98 1.79 24.07
C SER A 41 -5.17 2.28 24.90
N PRO A 42 -5.72 1.46 25.83
CA PRO A 42 -6.80 1.89 26.73
C PRO A 42 -6.43 3.11 27.58
N GLU A 43 -5.15 3.21 27.95
CA GLU A 43 -4.60 4.29 28.79
C GLU A 43 -4.37 5.59 28.01
N ASN A 44 -4.37 5.52 26.67
CA ASN A 44 -4.16 6.67 25.80
C ASN A 44 -5.06 6.58 24.56
N ALA A 45 -6.36 6.68 24.79
CA ALA A 45 -7.42 6.52 23.78
C ALA A 45 -7.35 7.54 22.62
N VAL A 46 -6.51 8.58 22.75
CA VAL A 46 -6.33 9.67 21.78
C VAL A 46 -4.90 9.73 21.24
N SER A 47 -4.10 8.66 21.35
CA SER A 47 -2.81 8.65 20.66
C SER A 47 -3.04 8.86 19.16
N ASP A 48 -2.54 9.97 18.61
CA ASP A 48 -2.69 10.34 17.20
C ASP A 48 -2.25 9.20 16.26
N VAL A 49 -1.30 8.38 16.72
CA VAL A 49 -0.76 7.19 16.04
C VAL A 49 -1.88 6.18 15.70
N TYR A 50 -2.82 5.96 16.62
CA TYR A 50 -3.89 4.97 16.47
C TYR A 50 -4.86 5.30 15.33
N VAL A 51 -5.26 6.58 15.22
CA VAL A 51 -6.27 7.01 14.26
C VAL A 51 -5.63 7.37 12.92
N GLN A 52 -4.44 7.96 12.94
CA GLN A 52 -3.85 8.56 11.74
C GLN A 52 -3.14 7.52 10.86
N ILE A 53 -2.44 6.55 11.43
CA ILE A 53 -1.65 5.60 10.62
C ILE A 53 -2.56 4.72 9.75
N PRO A 54 -3.57 3.99 10.29
CA PRO A 54 -4.46 3.17 9.45
C PRO A 54 -5.17 4.00 8.37
N ARG A 55 -5.63 5.20 8.71
CA ARG A 55 -6.27 6.12 7.76
C ARG A 55 -5.30 6.51 6.64
N THR A 56 -4.06 6.84 6.97
CA THR A 56 -3.04 7.22 6.00
C THR A 56 -2.72 6.06 5.08
N LEU A 57 -2.55 4.85 5.62
CA LEU A 57 -2.33 3.64 4.82
C LEU A 57 -3.49 3.38 3.83
N LEU A 58 -4.74 3.56 4.25
CA LEU A 58 -5.91 3.41 3.36
C LEU A 58 -5.95 4.50 2.27
N ILE A 59 -5.51 5.72 2.56
CA ILE A 59 -5.37 6.78 1.54
C ILE A 59 -4.28 6.40 0.52
N LEU A 60 -3.16 5.83 0.99
CA LEU A 60 -2.08 5.37 0.11
C LEU A 60 -2.52 4.20 -0.77
N VAL A 61 -3.31 3.28 -0.24
CA VAL A 61 -3.98 2.23 -1.01
C VAL A 61 -4.86 2.82 -2.11
N ALA A 62 -5.71 3.80 -1.79
CA ALA A 62 -6.56 4.44 -2.79
C ALA A 62 -5.74 5.13 -3.90
N ARG A 63 -4.55 5.66 -3.58
CA ARG A 63 -3.62 6.21 -4.57
C ARG A 63 -3.00 5.13 -5.45
N MET A 64 -2.60 3.99 -4.87
CA MET A 64 -2.11 2.84 -5.64
C MET A 64 -3.18 2.33 -6.62
N GLU A 65 -4.41 2.17 -6.16
CA GLU A 65 -5.54 1.77 -7.00
C GLU A 65 -5.79 2.77 -8.12
N SER A 66 -5.82 4.06 -7.80
CA SER A 66 -6.07 5.12 -8.78
C SER A 66 -4.97 5.18 -9.83
N GLU A 67 -3.71 5.01 -9.42
CA GLU A 67 -2.59 4.97 -10.34
C GLU A 67 -2.64 3.73 -11.23
N MET A 68 -2.95 2.55 -10.67
CA MET A 68 -3.16 1.33 -11.43
C MET A 68 -4.26 1.51 -12.49
N ARG A 69 -5.44 2.02 -12.10
CA ARG A 69 -6.55 2.32 -13.04
C ARG A 69 -6.08 3.27 -14.15
N ARG A 70 -5.38 4.34 -13.78
CA ARG A 70 -4.87 5.34 -14.73
C ARG A 70 -3.93 4.69 -15.75
N LEU A 71 -3.05 3.80 -15.32
CA LEU A 71 -2.08 3.12 -16.19
C LEU A 71 -2.74 2.09 -17.09
N ILE A 72 -3.75 1.35 -16.60
CA ILE A 72 -4.55 0.44 -17.42
C ILE A 72 -5.25 1.21 -18.55
N VAL A 73 -5.92 2.32 -18.23
CA VAL A 73 -6.62 3.16 -19.22
C VAL A 73 -5.65 3.73 -20.24
N LEU A 74 -4.47 4.16 -19.79
CA LEU A 74 -3.43 4.69 -20.67
C LEU A 74 -2.94 3.63 -21.66
N ASP A 75 -2.71 2.40 -21.21
CA ASP A 75 -2.29 1.27 -22.07
C ASP A 75 -3.35 0.95 -23.12
N HIS A 76 -4.63 0.86 -22.72
CA HIS A 76 -5.76 0.66 -23.65
C HIS A 76 -5.85 1.79 -24.68
N THR A 77 -5.68 3.04 -24.25
CA THR A 77 -5.74 4.21 -25.14
C THR A 77 -4.59 4.19 -26.16
N TYR A 78 -3.37 3.85 -25.73
CA TYR A 78 -2.24 3.72 -26.64
C TYR A 78 -2.42 2.56 -27.63
N ALA A 79 -2.90 1.40 -27.16
CA ALA A 79 -3.19 0.27 -28.04
C ALA A 79 -4.19 0.64 -29.13
N ARG A 80 -5.23 1.42 -28.79
CA ARG A 80 -6.22 1.94 -29.76
C ARG A 80 -5.60 2.86 -30.81
N ILE A 81 -4.79 3.84 -30.38
CA ILE A 81 -4.13 4.79 -31.29
C ILE A 81 -3.22 4.04 -32.26
N ILE A 82 -2.45 3.07 -31.76
CA ILE A 82 -1.49 2.30 -32.57
C ILE A 82 -2.22 1.38 -33.56
N ALA A 83 -3.34 0.77 -33.15
CA ALA A 83 -4.11 -0.14 -34.00
C ALA A 83 -4.87 0.57 -35.13
N GLY A 84 -4.97 1.90 -35.14
CA GLY A 84 -5.67 2.67 -36.19
C GLY A 84 -7.14 2.28 -36.35
N SER A 85 -7.77 1.78 -35.28
CA SER A 85 -9.13 1.24 -35.32
C SER A 85 -10.16 2.37 -35.27
N ASP A 86 -10.78 2.66 -36.42
CA ASP A 86 -11.96 3.52 -36.57
C ASP A 86 -13.28 2.75 -36.28
N ASP A 87 -13.24 1.61 -35.58
CA ASP A 87 -14.48 0.86 -35.26
C ASP A 87 -15.25 1.57 -34.13
N PRO A 88 -16.50 2.03 -34.41
CA PRO A 88 -17.30 2.81 -33.46
C PRO A 88 -17.66 2.08 -32.16
N ARG A 89 -17.55 0.74 -32.10
CA ARG A 89 -17.68 -0.03 -30.84
C ARG A 89 -16.55 0.24 -29.84
N HIS A 90 -15.43 0.81 -30.30
CA HIS A 90 -14.34 1.23 -29.43
C HIS A 90 -14.63 2.56 -28.74
N ASN A 91 -15.71 3.27 -29.09
CA ASN A 91 -16.16 4.49 -28.41
C ASN A 91 -17.09 4.20 -27.22
N GLU A 92 -17.37 2.93 -26.93
CA GLU A 92 -18.08 2.54 -25.73
C GLU A 92 -17.15 2.67 -24.51
N GLU A 93 -17.61 3.37 -23.47
CA GLU A 93 -16.92 3.42 -22.18
C GLU A 93 -16.75 1.98 -21.68
N THR A 94 -15.53 1.45 -21.77
CA THR A 94 -15.23 0.12 -21.22
C THR A 94 -14.95 0.29 -19.73
N PRO A 95 -15.83 -0.18 -18.83
CA PRO A 95 -15.56 -0.10 -17.40
C PRO A 95 -14.33 -0.94 -17.08
N VAL A 96 -13.36 -0.36 -16.37
CA VAL A 96 -12.23 -1.11 -15.83
C VAL A 96 -12.70 -1.80 -14.57
N GLU A 97 -13.12 -3.06 -14.71
CA GLU A 97 -13.49 -3.92 -13.59
C GLU A 97 -12.23 -4.53 -12.97
N PHE A 98 -12.10 -4.39 -11.66
CA PHE A 98 -11.15 -5.18 -10.89
C PHE A 98 -11.71 -5.43 -9.51
N GLU A 99 -11.47 -6.64 -9.03
CA GLU A 99 -11.81 -7.02 -7.67
C GLU A 99 -10.72 -6.51 -6.73
N VAL A 100 -11.15 -6.00 -5.57
CA VAL A 100 -10.21 -5.76 -4.48
C VAL A 100 -10.45 -6.81 -3.42
N ASP A 101 -9.40 -7.53 -3.09
CA ASP A 101 -9.50 -8.67 -2.20
C ASP A 101 -9.97 -8.19 -0.82
N PRO A 102 -10.91 -8.92 -0.19
CA PRO A 102 -11.40 -8.56 1.13
C PRO A 102 -10.27 -8.76 2.15
N VAL A 103 -10.13 -7.80 3.07
CA VAL A 103 -9.25 -7.96 4.23
C VAL A 103 -10.11 -8.33 5.44
N HIS A 104 -9.65 -9.34 6.20
CA HIS A 104 -10.32 -9.75 7.42
C HIS A 104 -10.30 -8.64 8.46
N SER A 105 -11.47 -8.20 8.91
CA SER A 105 -11.56 -7.29 10.05
C SER A 105 -11.19 -8.04 11.33
N LEU A 106 -10.22 -7.51 12.06
CA LEU A 106 -9.77 -8.03 13.34
C LEU A 106 -10.64 -7.45 14.46
N VAL A 107 -11.23 -8.34 15.27
CA VAL A 107 -11.90 -7.94 16.52
C VAL A 107 -10.81 -7.62 17.54
N PHE A 108 -10.88 -6.42 18.14
CA PHE A 108 -9.94 -5.98 19.16
C PHE A 108 -9.98 -6.93 20.37
N PRO A 109 -8.90 -7.64 20.72
CA PRO A 109 -8.87 -8.37 21.96
C PRO A 109 -8.58 -7.34 23.06
N LEU A 110 -9.63 -6.98 23.82
CA LEU A 110 -9.62 -5.96 24.88
C LEU A 110 -8.55 -6.18 25.97
N GLU A 111 -7.94 -7.37 26.01
CA GLU A 111 -6.95 -7.80 27.00
C GLU A 111 -5.61 -8.22 26.36
N THR A 112 -5.29 -7.72 25.15
CA THR A 112 -4.03 -8.11 24.49
C THR A 112 -2.81 -7.58 25.27
N ASP A 113 -1.97 -8.50 25.74
CA ASP A 113 -0.65 -8.22 26.35
C ASP A 113 0.14 -7.20 25.50
N PRO A 114 0.69 -6.12 26.10
CA PRO A 114 1.50 -5.14 25.38
C PRO A 114 2.68 -5.76 24.61
N ARG A 115 3.25 -6.90 25.05
CA ARG A 115 4.27 -7.64 24.28
C ARG A 115 3.73 -8.15 22.94
N MET A 116 2.54 -8.74 22.97
CA MET A 116 1.85 -9.20 21.76
C MET A 116 1.50 -8.03 20.85
N ARG A 117 1.09 -6.88 21.41
CA ARG A 117 0.83 -5.66 20.63
C ARG A 117 2.11 -5.17 19.92
N SER A 118 3.22 -5.03 20.64
CA SER A 118 4.51 -4.64 20.06
C SER A 118 4.93 -5.60 18.93
N TYR A 119 4.87 -6.92 19.18
CA TYR A 119 5.18 -7.93 18.18
C TYR A 119 4.32 -7.81 16.91
N ARG A 120 3.00 -7.64 17.07
CA ARG A 120 2.07 -7.49 15.93
C ARG A 120 2.34 -6.23 15.13
N LEU A 121 2.66 -5.12 15.80
CA LEU A 121 3.00 -3.86 15.15
C LEU A 121 4.33 -3.94 14.40
N ARG A 122 5.37 -4.58 14.96
CA ARG A 122 6.62 -4.86 14.25
C ARG A 122 6.40 -5.69 13.00
N ASN A 123 5.61 -6.76 13.07
CA ASN A 123 5.27 -7.56 11.90
C ASN A 123 4.55 -6.73 10.81
N ALA A 124 3.65 -5.84 11.20
CA ALA A 124 3.00 -4.93 10.24
C ALA A 124 4.01 -3.96 9.59
N ALA A 125 4.96 -3.43 10.36
CA ALA A 125 6.04 -2.59 9.84
C ALA A 125 6.95 -3.38 8.87
N GLU A 126 7.31 -4.61 9.20
CA GLU A 126 8.07 -5.50 8.31
C GLU A 126 7.33 -5.76 6.99
N GLN A 127 6.02 -6.04 7.06
CA GLN A 127 5.17 -6.22 5.88
C GLN A 127 5.17 -4.96 5.00
N LEU A 128 5.03 -3.76 5.59
CA LEU A 128 5.14 -2.50 4.84
C LEU A 128 6.53 -2.32 4.23
N GLY A 129 7.61 -2.70 4.92
CA GLY A 129 8.96 -2.70 4.37
C GLY A 129 9.12 -3.62 3.17
N ALA A 130 8.49 -4.80 3.20
CA ALA A 130 8.46 -5.73 2.07
C ALA A 130 7.64 -5.18 0.88
N VAL A 131 6.53 -4.49 1.15
CA VAL A 131 5.76 -3.78 0.11
C VAL A 131 6.60 -2.71 -0.57
N VAL A 132 7.27 -1.85 0.21
CA VAL A 132 8.16 -0.80 -0.32
C VAL A 132 9.26 -1.40 -1.19
N THR A 133 9.82 -2.54 -0.79
CA THR A 133 10.89 -3.21 -1.55
C THR A 133 10.39 -3.78 -2.88
N ARG A 134 9.19 -4.37 -2.93
CA ARG A 134 8.63 -5.00 -4.14
C ARG A 134 7.91 -4.04 -5.08
N MET A 135 7.46 -2.87 -4.58
CA MET A 135 6.72 -1.90 -5.39
C MET A 135 7.39 -1.57 -6.74
N PRO A 136 8.72 -1.32 -6.84
CA PRO A 136 9.35 -0.97 -8.12
C PRO A 136 9.26 -2.06 -9.19
N GLU A 137 9.07 -3.31 -8.79
CA GLU A 137 8.97 -4.45 -9.69
C GLU A 137 7.61 -4.50 -10.39
N VAL A 138 6.55 -4.13 -9.65
CA VAL A 138 5.14 -4.25 -10.09
C VAL A 138 4.52 -2.92 -10.50
N LEU A 139 4.92 -1.80 -9.90
CA LEU A 139 4.39 -0.47 -10.20
C LEU A 139 5.50 0.57 -10.25
N LYS A 140 5.80 1.04 -11.47
CA LYS A 140 6.81 2.06 -11.72
C LYS A 140 6.16 3.32 -12.26
N SER A 141 6.01 4.32 -11.41
CA SER A 141 5.55 5.66 -11.78
C SER A 141 6.03 6.74 -10.80
N ALA A 142 5.74 8.01 -11.08
CA ALA A 142 6.01 9.09 -10.13
C ALA A 142 5.17 8.98 -8.85
N GLU A 143 3.88 8.64 -9.00
CA GLU A 143 2.98 8.43 -7.85
C GLU A 143 3.42 7.22 -7.03
N ALA A 144 3.80 6.10 -7.67
CA ALA A 144 4.30 4.92 -6.98
C ALA A 144 5.50 5.23 -6.08
N ARG A 145 6.45 6.05 -6.57
CA ARG A 145 7.60 6.51 -5.77
C ARG A 145 7.18 7.41 -4.59
N ALA A 146 6.14 8.23 -4.77
CA ALA A 146 5.61 9.04 -3.68
C ALA A 146 4.93 8.18 -2.62
N VAL A 147 4.12 7.21 -3.04
CA VAL A 147 3.49 6.22 -2.17
C VAL A 147 4.54 5.41 -1.41
N MET A 148 5.59 4.90 -2.07
CA MET A 148 6.67 4.17 -1.40
C MET A 148 7.32 4.97 -0.28
N ARG A 149 7.62 6.24 -0.51
CA ARG A 149 8.20 7.11 0.52
C ARG A 149 7.25 7.29 1.70
N ALA A 150 5.97 7.51 1.41
CA ALA A 150 4.95 7.65 2.45
C ALA A 150 4.74 6.36 3.24
N LEU A 151 4.70 5.19 2.59
CA LEU A 151 4.65 3.89 3.26
C LEU A 151 5.87 3.66 4.15
N GLY A 152 7.07 4.05 3.69
CA GLY A 152 8.29 4.01 4.50
C GLY A 152 8.18 4.88 5.75
N ALA A 153 7.62 6.09 5.64
CA ALA A 153 7.42 6.97 6.79
C ALA A 153 6.39 6.42 7.78
N GLU A 154 5.28 5.84 7.31
CA GLU A 154 4.30 5.21 8.20
C GLU A 154 4.85 3.94 8.86
N ARG A 155 5.66 3.14 8.13
CA ARG A 155 6.41 2.02 8.72
C ARG A 155 7.25 2.48 9.90
N ASP A 156 8.05 3.53 9.72
CA ASP A 156 8.98 4.00 10.75
C ASP A 156 8.22 4.43 12.02
N LYS A 157 7.10 5.14 11.86
CA LYS A 157 6.22 5.50 13.00
C LYS A 157 5.66 4.27 13.73
N ILE A 158 5.31 3.20 13.00
CA ILE A 158 4.81 1.95 13.60
C ILE A 158 5.94 1.28 14.39
N THR A 159 7.16 1.25 13.85
CA THR A 159 8.34 0.72 14.54
C THR A 159 8.63 1.50 15.81
N ASP A 160 8.70 2.83 15.74
CA ASP A 160 8.94 3.70 16.90
C ASP A 160 7.92 3.44 18.01
N TYR A 161 6.63 3.35 17.65
CA TYR A 161 5.57 3.06 18.62
C TYR A 161 5.66 1.65 19.21
N ALA A 162 6.05 0.66 18.41
CA ALA A 162 6.24 -0.71 18.90
C ALA A 162 7.42 -0.81 19.89
N ASP A 163 8.47 -0.02 19.68
CA ASP A 163 9.64 0.07 20.54
C ASP A 163 9.30 0.77 21.87
N GLU A 164 8.51 1.84 21.83
CA GLU A 164 8.00 2.51 23.03
C GLU A 164 7.19 1.57 23.93
N LEU A 165 6.35 0.71 23.34
CA LEU A 165 5.57 -0.29 24.08
C LEU A 165 6.48 -1.30 24.81
N GLU A 166 7.58 -1.71 24.18
CA GLU A 166 8.54 -2.66 24.77
C GLU A 166 9.34 -2.00 25.91
N GLN A 167 9.79 -0.76 25.72
CA GLN A 167 10.50 -0.01 26.76
C GLN A 167 9.62 0.25 28.00
N ALA A 168 8.33 0.56 27.80
CA ALA A 168 7.38 0.75 28.90
C ALA A 168 7.20 -0.53 29.74
N LEU A 169 7.24 -1.70 29.10
CA LEU A 169 7.18 -2.99 29.79
C LEU A 169 8.43 -3.26 30.62
N ASP A 170 9.62 -3.03 30.06
CA ASP A 170 10.88 -3.27 30.74
C ASP A 170 11.10 -2.28 31.90
N GLY A 171 10.71 -1.02 31.72
CA GLY A 171 10.77 0.01 32.76
C GLY A 171 9.76 -0.16 33.90
N SER A 172 8.68 -0.93 33.70
CA SER A 172 7.69 -1.24 34.74
C SER A 172 8.11 -2.42 35.64
N THR A 173 9.24 -3.07 35.36
CA THR A 173 9.76 -4.21 36.15
C THR A 173 10.90 -3.85 37.11
N ALA A 174 11.23 -2.56 37.24
CA ALA A 174 12.23 -2.01 38.18
C ALA A 174 11.56 -1.29 39.36
#